data_AF-A0AAX0L7Q6-F1
#
_entry.id   AF-A0AAX0L7Q6-F1
#
_cell.length_a   1.000
_cell.length_b   1.000
_cell.length_c   1.000
_cell.angle_alpha   90.00
_cell.angle_beta   90.00
_cell.angle_gamma   90.00
#
_symmetry.space_group_name_H-M   'P 1'
#
loop_
_entity.id
_entity.type
_entity.pdbx_description
1 polymer ?
#
loop_
_entity_poly.entity_id
_entity_poly.type
_entity_poly.pdbx_seq_one_letter_code
_entity_poly.pdbx_strand_id
1 'polypeptide(L)'
;MPMRSYSALEGFLAPARPQSELWRSGLGAAAIVMIYLAAGWGLLIVLSRSMPDIMLLRLMNEIASGSTPRGLVILLLSFAPLLLGTIFVTRKFHARSAATLFGPGTIHSLRLLLPWLLLFSLLTFALALLSADTGRSNPLPVVLTWAPMAVPFLAIQITAEEVLFRGYLLQQLGARSRNPLVWMVLPSALFALLHFSPGEYGSLAIWPALWAFAFGCFAADLTARTGNLGAALALHFANNFGSLFLVGFYGQLDGLALYTIVINTRSGFDMAPWLLFDMLNVVICWLIARLALRV
;
A
#
# COMPACT_ATOMS: atom_id res chain seq x y z
N MET A 1 -18.38 -30.81 -6.57
CA MET A 1 -17.21 -30.29 -7.32
C MET A 1 -16.41 -29.43 -6.36
N PRO A 2 -15.10 -29.64 -6.16
CA PRO A 2 -14.34 -28.69 -5.35
C PRO A 2 -14.31 -27.37 -6.10
N MET A 3 -14.87 -26.31 -5.51
CA MET A 3 -14.69 -24.95 -6.03
C MET A 3 -13.17 -24.72 -6.08
N ARG A 4 -12.59 -24.60 -7.28
CA ARG A 4 -11.19 -24.15 -7.38
C ARG A 4 -11.14 -22.78 -6.70
N SER A 5 -10.46 -22.69 -5.55
CA SER A 5 -10.45 -21.52 -4.66
C SER A 5 -10.11 -20.19 -5.36
N TYR A 6 -9.50 -20.26 -6.56
CA TYR A 6 -9.08 -19.13 -7.39
C TYR A 6 -9.50 -19.28 -8.85
N SER A 7 -10.77 -19.58 -9.13
CA SER A 7 -11.26 -19.71 -10.52
C SER A 7 -11.15 -18.41 -11.32
N ALA A 8 -11.38 -17.26 -10.69
CA ALA A 8 -11.29 -15.94 -11.32
C ALA A 8 -9.85 -15.52 -11.67
N LEU A 9 -8.85 -16.05 -10.94
CA LEU A 9 -7.44 -15.76 -11.16
C LEU A 9 -7.01 -16.11 -12.60
N GLU A 10 -7.47 -17.22 -13.15
CA GLU A 10 -7.11 -17.63 -14.52
C GLU A 10 -7.47 -16.56 -15.57
N GLY A 11 -8.63 -15.92 -15.42
CA GLY A 11 -9.05 -14.80 -16.27
C GLY A 11 -8.19 -13.55 -16.07
N PHE A 12 -7.81 -13.27 -14.82
CA PHE A 12 -6.95 -12.14 -14.49
C PHE A 12 -5.51 -12.33 -15.01
N LEU A 13 -5.00 -13.56 -15.04
CA LEU A 13 -3.67 -13.90 -15.54
C LEU A 13 -3.58 -13.96 -17.07
N ALA A 14 -4.69 -14.27 -17.75
CA ALA A 14 -4.70 -14.53 -19.19
C ALA A 14 -4.00 -13.45 -20.03
N PRO A 15 -4.18 -12.14 -19.78
CA PRO A 15 -3.51 -11.10 -20.56
C PRO A 15 -1.99 -11.04 -20.40
N ALA A 16 -1.40 -11.64 -19.35
CA ALA A 16 0.05 -11.65 -19.15
C ALA A 16 0.74 -12.79 -19.92
N ARG A 17 0.02 -13.89 -20.20
CA ARG A 17 0.58 -15.12 -20.79
C ARG A 17 1.41 -14.91 -22.06
N PRO A 18 0.98 -14.10 -23.05
CA PRO A 18 1.72 -13.96 -24.30
C PRO A 18 3.14 -13.41 -24.15
N GLN A 19 3.40 -12.62 -23.12
CA GLN A 19 4.69 -11.94 -22.89
C GLN A 19 5.12 -12.07 -21.42
N SER A 20 5.14 -13.32 -20.96
CA SER A 20 5.45 -13.71 -19.58
C SER A 20 6.85 -14.31 -19.43
N GLU A 21 7.77 -14.13 -20.38
CA GLU A 21 9.14 -14.64 -20.28
C GLU A 21 9.85 -14.05 -19.05
N LEU A 22 10.60 -14.85 -18.27
CA LEU A 22 11.23 -14.38 -17.01
C LEU A 22 12.12 -13.15 -17.22
N TRP A 23 12.94 -13.18 -18.27
CA TRP A 23 13.83 -12.07 -18.58
C TRP A 23 13.04 -10.79 -18.89
N ARG A 24 11.90 -10.90 -19.58
CA ARG A 24 11.03 -9.77 -19.90
C ARG A 24 10.36 -9.24 -18.63
N SER A 25 9.82 -10.11 -17.78
CA SER A 25 9.24 -9.69 -16.50
C SER A 25 10.28 -9.04 -15.57
N GLY A 26 11.50 -9.58 -15.54
CA GLY A 26 12.61 -9.01 -14.78
C GLY A 26 13.04 -7.63 -15.31
N LEU A 27 13.24 -7.50 -16.62
CA LEU A 27 13.56 -6.20 -17.24
C LEU A 27 12.44 -5.18 -17.09
N GLY A 28 11.18 -5.62 -17.17
CA GLY A 28 10.03 -4.75 -16.95
C GLY A 28 9.95 -4.24 -15.51
N ALA A 29 10.12 -5.11 -14.52
CA ALA A 29 10.21 -4.71 -13.11
C ALA A 29 11.38 -3.75 -12.86
N ALA A 30 12.56 -4.04 -13.42
CA ALA A 30 13.72 -3.16 -13.34
C ALA A 30 13.45 -1.79 -13.98
N ALA A 31 12.81 -1.75 -15.16
CA ALA A 31 12.45 -0.50 -15.82
C ALA A 31 11.46 0.34 -15.00
N ILE A 32 10.47 -0.29 -14.34
CA ILE A 32 9.54 0.41 -13.43
C ILE A 32 10.30 1.07 -12.29
N VAL A 33 11.20 0.33 -11.63
CA VAL A 33 12.04 0.85 -10.53
C VAL A 33 12.93 1.98 -11.03
N MET A 34 13.57 1.83 -12.19
CA MET A 34 14.42 2.87 -12.77
C MET A 34 13.64 4.15 -13.10
N ILE A 35 12.41 4.05 -13.62
CA ILE A 35 11.54 5.21 -13.87
C ILE A 35 11.22 5.91 -12.54
N TYR A 36 10.87 5.15 -11.50
CA TYR A 36 10.56 5.68 -10.18
C TYR A 36 11.77 6.42 -9.57
N LEU A 37 12.94 5.78 -9.56
CA LEU A 37 14.18 6.38 -9.06
C LEU A 37 14.59 7.61 -9.88
N ALA A 38 14.51 7.55 -11.20
CA ALA A 38 14.84 8.68 -12.08
C ALA A 38 13.91 9.88 -11.83
N ALA A 39 12.62 9.64 -11.58
CA ALA A 39 11.68 10.71 -11.24
C ALA A 39 12.01 11.34 -9.88
N GLY A 40 12.35 10.53 -8.87
CA GLY A 40 12.80 11.02 -7.56
C GLY A 40 14.09 11.85 -7.65
N TRP A 41 15.08 11.37 -8.39
CA TRP A 41 16.32 12.10 -8.68
C TRP A 41 16.07 13.39 -9.44
N GLY A 42 15.19 13.37 -10.45
CA GLY A 42 14.79 14.56 -11.20
C GLY A 42 14.14 15.61 -10.31
N LEU A 43 13.23 15.20 -9.41
CA LEU A 43 12.62 16.07 -8.43
C LEU A 43 13.69 16.70 -7.52
N LEU A 44 14.63 15.90 -7.00
CA LEU A 44 15.71 16.40 -6.16
C LEU A 44 16.57 17.46 -6.87
N ILE A 45 16.90 17.24 -8.15
CA ILE A 45 17.65 18.22 -8.95
C ILE A 45 16.86 19.53 -9.07
N VAL A 46 15.56 19.47 -9.39
CA VAL A 46 14.70 20.66 -9.49
C VAL A 46 14.61 21.40 -8.15
N LEU A 47 14.44 20.67 -7.04
CA LEU A 47 14.37 21.27 -5.70
C LEU A 47 15.69 21.91 -5.30
N SER A 48 16.82 21.24 -5.53
CA SER A 48 18.17 21.78 -5.23
C SER A 48 18.51 23.07 -5.97
N ARG A 49 17.91 23.30 -7.13
CA ARG A 49 18.10 24.54 -7.92
C ARG A 49 17.12 25.64 -7.56
N SER A 50 16.03 25.32 -6.87
CA SER A 50 14.94 26.26 -6.59
C SER A 50 14.93 26.79 -5.15
N MET A 51 15.70 26.19 -4.23
CA MET A 51 15.77 26.65 -2.85
C MET A 51 17.16 26.45 -2.21
N PRO A 52 17.50 27.20 -1.14
CA PRO A 52 18.74 27.00 -0.40
C PRO A 52 18.85 25.62 0.25
N ASP A 53 20.08 25.12 0.40
CA ASP A 53 20.38 23.77 0.93
C ASP A 53 19.71 23.47 2.27
N ILE A 54 19.68 24.45 3.20
CA ILE A 54 19.05 24.27 4.52
C ILE A 54 17.53 24.07 4.42
N MET A 55 16.87 24.72 3.45
CA MET A 55 15.44 24.56 3.21
C MET A 55 15.17 23.23 2.53
N LEU A 56 16.03 22.82 1.59
CA LEU A 56 15.96 21.51 0.96
C LEU A 56 16.09 20.39 1.99
N LEU A 57 17.09 20.45 2.87
CA LEU A 57 17.31 19.45 3.90
C LEU A 57 16.09 19.31 4.83
N ARG A 58 15.50 20.44 5.24
CA ARG A 58 14.27 20.44 6.05
C ARG A 58 13.11 19.78 5.30
N LEU A 59 12.90 20.13 4.03
CA LEU A 59 11.84 19.54 3.22
C LEU A 59 12.06 18.03 3.00
N MET A 60 13.30 17.59 2.78
CA MET A 60 13.63 16.17 2.65
C MET A 60 13.30 15.40 3.93
N ASN A 61 13.62 15.96 5.10
CA ASN A 61 13.25 15.36 6.39
C ASN A 61 11.73 15.29 6.58
N GLU A 62 10.99 16.34 6.21
CA GLU A 62 9.52 16.35 6.26
C GLU A 62 8.90 15.27 5.35
N ILE A 63 9.45 15.08 4.15
CA ILE A 63 8.98 14.06 3.19
C ILE A 63 9.33 12.67 3.72
N ALA A 64 10.54 12.46 4.22
CA ALA A 64 11.01 11.17 4.70
C ALA A 64 10.21 10.68 5.92
N SER A 65 9.89 11.57 6.86
CA SER A 65 9.11 11.20 8.06
C SER A 65 7.60 11.22 7.82
N GLY A 66 7.13 12.03 6.87
CA GLY A 66 5.69 12.26 6.65
C GLY A 66 4.96 12.87 7.85
N SER A 67 5.68 13.48 8.80
CA SER A 67 5.12 14.00 10.07
C SER A 67 4.57 15.43 9.97
N THR A 68 4.56 16.01 8.77
CA THR A 68 3.92 17.29 8.50
C THR A 68 2.88 17.11 7.38
N PRO A 69 1.80 17.91 7.35
CA PRO A 69 0.81 17.85 6.27
C PRO A 69 1.44 17.96 4.87
N ARG A 70 2.38 18.91 4.71
CA ARG A 70 3.11 19.13 3.46
C ARG A 70 3.98 17.93 3.09
N GLY A 71 4.79 17.45 4.04
CA GLY A 71 5.68 16.31 3.84
C GLY A 71 4.91 15.06 3.43
N LEU A 72 3.81 14.75 4.13
CA LEU A 72 2.96 13.60 3.85
C LEU A 72 2.33 13.68 2.45
N VAL A 73 1.78 14.85 2.06
CA VAL A 73 1.20 15.03 0.73
C VAL A 73 2.24 14.83 -0.39
N ILE A 74 3.44 15.38 -0.23
CA ILE A 74 4.51 15.21 -1.22
C ILE A 74 4.96 13.75 -1.26
N LEU A 75 5.07 13.09 -0.11
CA LEU A 75 5.39 11.66 -0.03
C LEU A 75 4.35 10.82 -0.77
N LEU A 76 3.05 11.04 -0.54
CA LEU A 76 1.99 10.32 -1.24
C LEU A 76 2.03 10.56 -2.75
N LEU A 77 2.23 11.82 -3.17
CA LEU A 77 2.37 12.17 -4.59
C LEU A 77 3.61 11.52 -5.23
N SER A 78 4.67 11.28 -4.45
CA SER A 78 5.92 10.70 -4.95
C SER A 78 5.73 9.32 -5.57
N PHE A 79 4.63 8.61 -5.29
CA PHE A 79 4.28 7.32 -5.89
C PHE A 79 3.66 7.41 -7.29
N ALA A 80 3.29 8.60 -7.77
CA ALA A 80 2.71 8.77 -9.11
C ALA A 80 3.61 8.23 -10.24
N PRO A 81 4.94 8.47 -10.26
CA PRO A 81 5.85 7.88 -11.24
C PRO A 81 5.91 6.35 -11.19
N LEU A 82 5.72 5.73 -10.02
CA LEU A 82 5.67 4.26 -9.90
C LEU A 82 4.44 3.70 -10.62
N LEU A 83 3.27 4.31 -10.42
CA LEU A 83 2.03 3.97 -11.11
C LEU A 83 2.17 4.18 -12.63
N LEU A 84 2.63 5.37 -13.03
CA LEU A 84 2.80 5.72 -14.44
C LEU A 84 3.86 4.82 -15.12
N GLY A 85 4.95 4.51 -14.44
CA GLY A 85 5.97 3.58 -14.90
C GLY A 85 5.42 2.17 -15.11
N THR A 86 4.61 1.67 -14.17
CA THR A 86 3.96 0.34 -14.30
C THR A 86 2.98 0.31 -15.46
N ILE A 87 2.18 1.36 -15.64
CA ILE A 87 1.28 1.53 -16.79
C ILE A 87 2.07 1.57 -18.11
N PHE A 88 3.15 2.38 -18.16
CA PHE A 88 3.98 2.55 -19.33
C PHE A 88 4.64 1.23 -19.74
N VAL A 89 5.30 0.54 -18.81
CA VAL A 89 5.96 -0.76 -19.05
C VAL A 89 4.95 -1.80 -19.49
N THR A 90 3.77 -1.86 -18.86
CA THR A 90 2.71 -2.79 -19.27
C THR A 90 2.25 -2.54 -20.71
N ARG A 91 2.04 -1.27 -21.09
CA ARG A 91 1.56 -0.91 -22.42
C ARG A 91 2.61 -1.08 -23.50
N LYS A 92 3.85 -0.66 -23.23
CA LYS A 92 4.91 -0.57 -24.25
C LYS A 92 5.77 -1.81 -24.29
N PHE A 93 6.14 -2.35 -23.12
CA PHE A 93 7.06 -3.47 -23.04
C PHE A 93 6.37 -4.83 -23.05
N HIS A 94 5.15 -4.91 -22.50
CA HIS A 94 4.31 -6.12 -22.53
C HIS A 94 3.17 -6.08 -23.56
N ALA A 95 3.10 -5.01 -24.36
CA ALA A 95 2.15 -4.83 -25.45
C ALA A 95 0.67 -5.12 -25.09
N ARG A 96 0.25 -4.80 -23.86
CA ARG A 96 -1.12 -5.04 -23.39
C ARG A 96 -1.75 -3.81 -22.73
N SER A 97 -3.08 -3.75 -22.77
CA SER A 97 -3.84 -2.61 -22.21
C SER A 97 -3.57 -2.46 -20.70
N ALA A 98 -3.39 -1.23 -20.23
CA ALA A 98 -3.23 -0.96 -18.79
C ALA A 98 -4.46 -1.38 -17.96
N ALA A 99 -5.65 -1.43 -18.57
CA ALA A 99 -6.87 -1.88 -17.91
C ALA A 99 -6.76 -3.33 -17.40
N THR A 100 -5.90 -4.15 -18.02
CA THR A 100 -5.71 -5.55 -17.58
C THR A 100 -5.03 -5.64 -16.22
N LEU A 101 -4.30 -4.61 -15.78
CA LEU A 101 -3.68 -4.56 -14.45
C LEU A 101 -4.73 -4.51 -13.34
N PHE A 102 -5.89 -3.95 -13.63
CA PHE A 102 -6.99 -3.79 -12.67
C PHE A 102 -7.92 -4.99 -12.69
N GLY A 103 -8.28 -5.50 -13.87
CA GLY A 103 -9.21 -6.61 -14.03
C GLY A 103 -10.68 -6.18 -14.05
N PRO A 104 -11.58 -7.03 -14.58
CA PRO A 104 -13.00 -6.71 -14.73
C PRO A 104 -13.67 -6.55 -13.37
N GLY A 105 -14.58 -5.59 -13.24
CA GLY A 105 -15.33 -5.39 -11.99
C GLY A 105 -14.57 -4.73 -10.84
N THR A 106 -13.34 -4.24 -11.06
CA THR A 106 -12.54 -3.52 -10.05
C THR A 106 -13.34 -2.47 -9.29
N ILE A 107 -14.03 -1.57 -10.02
CA ILE A 107 -14.82 -0.50 -9.41
C ILE A 107 -16.02 -1.06 -8.61
N HIS A 108 -16.60 -2.17 -9.05
CA HIS A 108 -17.70 -2.82 -8.34
C HIS A 108 -17.21 -3.41 -7.01
N SER A 109 -16.14 -4.21 -7.02
CA SER A 109 -15.57 -4.78 -5.79
C SER A 109 -15.09 -3.70 -4.82
N LEU A 110 -14.49 -2.62 -5.33
CA LEU A 110 -14.09 -1.46 -4.52
C LEU A 110 -15.29 -0.81 -3.84
N ARG A 111 -16.33 -0.45 -4.62
CA ARG A 111 -17.54 0.22 -4.09
C ARG A 111 -18.32 -0.65 -3.10
N LEU A 112 -18.33 -1.97 -3.31
CA LEU A 112 -18.98 -2.91 -2.42
C LEU A 112 -18.27 -2.97 -1.06
N LEU A 113 -16.94 -2.99 -1.05
CA LEU A 113 -16.15 -3.25 0.16
C LEU A 113 -15.77 -2.01 0.95
N LEU A 114 -15.45 -0.91 0.26
CA LEU A 114 -14.88 0.27 0.89
C LEU A 114 -15.73 0.81 2.07
N PRO A 115 -17.08 0.91 1.99
CA PRO A 115 -17.88 1.38 3.12
C PRO A 115 -17.76 0.50 4.37
N TRP A 116 -17.75 -0.83 4.21
CA TRP A 116 -17.65 -1.77 5.33
C TRP A 116 -16.28 -1.69 6.00
N LEU A 117 -15.22 -1.58 5.20
CA LEU A 117 -13.86 -1.51 5.71
C LEU A 117 -13.55 -0.15 6.37
N LEU A 118 -14.11 0.95 5.84
CA LEU A 118 -14.03 2.26 6.50
C LEU A 118 -14.83 2.30 7.80
N LEU A 119 -16.03 1.69 7.84
CA LEU A 119 -16.81 1.58 9.07
C LEU A 119 -16.06 0.77 10.14
N PHE A 120 -15.43 -0.33 9.76
CA PHE A 120 -14.59 -1.11 10.67
C PHE A 120 -13.34 -0.34 11.11
N SER A 121 -12.72 0.43 10.22
CA SER A 121 -11.60 1.32 10.56
C SER A 121 -12.02 2.41 11.56
N LEU A 122 -13.24 2.93 11.44
CA LEU A 122 -13.79 3.89 12.40
C LEU A 122 -14.05 3.25 13.78
N LEU A 123 -14.50 1.99 13.81
CA LEU A 123 -14.68 1.24 15.04
C LEU A 123 -13.35 0.96 15.75
N THR A 124 -12.34 0.49 15.01
CA THR A 124 -11.00 0.24 15.57
C THR A 124 -10.32 1.53 16.04
N PHE A 125 -10.52 2.63 15.32
CA PHE A 125 -10.15 3.96 15.80
C PHE A 125 -10.82 4.32 17.13
N ALA A 126 -12.15 4.13 17.25
CA ALA A 126 -12.86 4.42 18.49
C ALA A 126 -12.35 3.57 19.67
N LEU A 127 -11.94 2.32 19.42
CA LEU A 127 -11.29 1.47 20.43
C LEU A 127 -9.90 1.98 20.81
N ALA A 128 -9.10 2.44 19.84
CA ALA A 128 -7.77 2.99 20.10
C ALA A 128 -7.81 4.23 21.00
N LEU A 129 -8.87 5.03 20.92
CA LEU A 129 -9.08 6.19 21.81
C LEU A 129 -9.26 5.83 23.29
N LEU A 130 -9.53 4.56 23.62
CA LEU A 130 -9.64 4.09 24.99
C LEU A 130 -8.28 3.80 25.64
N SER A 131 -7.21 3.71 24.84
CA SER A 131 -5.86 3.46 25.35
C SER A 131 -5.25 4.72 25.96
N ALA A 132 -4.48 4.54 27.03
CA ALA A 132 -3.68 5.60 27.65
C ALA A 132 -2.52 6.07 26.75
N ASP A 133 -2.08 5.25 25.78
CA ASP A 133 -1.00 5.61 24.85
C ASP A 133 -1.48 6.54 23.72
N THR A 134 -2.80 6.74 23.57
CA THR A 134 -3.38 7.48 22.45
C THR A 134 -3.57 8.96 22.83
N GLY A 135 -2.81 9.83 22.17
CA GLY A 135 -2.88 11.28 22.35
C GLY A 135 -3.48 12.00 21.14
N ARG A 136 -3.99 13.22 21.35
CA ARG A 136 -4.37 14.11 20.25
C ARG A 136 -3.11 14.55 19.48
N SER A 137 -3.22 14.57 18.15
CA SER A 137 -2.15 15.04 17.26
C SER A 137 -2.63 16.28 16.48
N ASN A 138 -3.08 16.13 15.23
CA ASN A 138 -3.47 17.27 14.41
C ASN A 138 -4.89 17.77 14.74
N PRO A 139 -5.11 19.09 14.85
CA PRO A 139 -6.46 19.63 14.94
C PRO A 139 -7.29 19.29 13.71
N LEU A 140 -8.57 18.94 13.90
CA LEU A 140 -9.49 18.62 12.81
C LEU A 140 -9.51 19.68 11.68
N PRO A 141 -9.48 21.00 11.94
CA PRO A 141 -9.43 21.99 10.86
C PRO A 141 -8.20 21.87 9.96
N VAL A 142 -7.03 21.48 10.51
CA VAL A 142 -5.81 21.23 9.72
C VAL A 142 -6.04 20.02 8.82
N VAL A 143 -6.51 18.92 9.39
CA VAL A 143 -6.78 17.69 8.62
C VAL A 143 -7.77 17.96 7.49
N LEU A 144 -8.87 18.66 7.76
CA LEU A 144 -9.88 19.02 6.76
C LEU A 144 -9.35 19.96 5.67
N THR A 145 -8.39 20.83 5.99
CA THR A 145 -7.77 21.73 5.01
C THR A 145 -6.93 20.97 3.99
N TRP A 146 -6.21 19.94 4.43
CA TRP A 146 -5.29 19.17 3.59
C TRP A 146 -5.92 17.91 2.98
N ALA A 147 -6.98 17.37 3.56
CA ALA A 147 -7.65 16.16 3.09
C ALA A 147 -8.06 16.18 1.60
N PRO A 148 -8.57 17.30 1.01
CA PRO A 148 -8.89 17.37 -0.41
C PRO A 148 -7.69 17.10 -1.34
N MET A 149 -6.47 17.31 -0.86
CA MET A 149 -5.24 17.01 -1.59
C MET A 149 -4.68 15.63 -1.20
N ALA A 150 -4.65 15.33 0.10
CA ALA A 150 -4.04 14.11 0.62
C ALA A 150 -4.82 12.85 0.26
N VAL A 151 -6.17 12.88 0.26
CA VAL A 151 -6.98 11.68 -0.05
C VAL A 151 -6.82 11.22 -1.50
N PRO A 152 -6.86 12.10 -2.53
CA PRO A 152 -6.53 11.69 -3.90
C PRO A 152 -5.10 11.15 -4.04
N PHE A 153 -4.12 11.73 -3.35
CA PHE A 153 -2.74 11.25 -3.43
C PHE A 153 -2.54 9.94 -2.68
N LEU A 154 -3.27 9.71 -1.59
CA LEU A 154 -3.37 8.40 -0.96
C LEU A 154 -3.93 7.37 -1.95
N ALA A 155 -4.99 7.71 -2.68
CA ALA A 155 -5.53 6.83 -3.73
C ALA A 155 -4.49 6.54 -4.83
N ILE A 156 -3.64 7.51 -5.20
CA ILE A 156 -2.53 7.29 -6.14
C ILE A 156 -1.50 6.34 -5.54
N GLN A 157 -1.06 6.56 -4.30
CA GLN A 157 -0.04 5.74 -3.63
C GLN A 157 -0.49 4.28 -3.50
N ILE A 158 -1.68 4.02 -2.93
CA ILE A 158 -2.19 2.64 -2.79
C ILE A 158 -2.41 2.00 -4.16
N THR A 159 -2.83 2.78 -5.17
CA THR A 159 -3.01 2.24 -6.53
C THR A 159 -1.66 1.90 -7.15
N ALA A 160 -0.63 2.71 -6.95
CA ALA A 160 0.71 2.43 -7.45
C ALA A 160 1.24 1.09 -6.92
N GLU A 161 1.10 0.87 -5.61
CA GLU A 161 1.54 -0.36 -4.97
C GLU A 161 0.71 -1.57 -5.40
N GLU A 162 -0.63 -1.49 -5.36
CA GLU A 162 -1.47 -2.62 -5.78
C GLU A 162 -1.31 -2.95 -7.26
N VAL A 163 -1.17 -1.94 -8.13
CA VAL A 163 -0.94 -2.15 -9.57
C VAL A 163 0.43 -2.78 -9.81
N LEU A 164 1.48 -2.41 -9.07
CA LEU A 164 2.79 -3.04 -9.19
C LEU A 164 2.78 -4.49 -8.67
N PHE A 165 2.35 -4.70 -7.43
CA PHE A 165 2.49 -5.99 -6.77
C PHE A 165 1.42 -7.00 -7.22
N ARG A 166 0.15 -6.60 -7.27
CA ARG A 166 -0.98 -7.50 -7.54
C ARG A 166 -1.45 -7.40 -9.00
N GLY A 167 -1.29 -6.24 -9.64
CA GLY A 167 -1.61 -6.05 -11.05
C GLY A 167 -0.51 -6.55 -11.99
N TYR A 168 0.75 -6.22 -11.72
CA TYR A 168 1.87 -6.54 -12.61
C TYR A 168 2.62 -7.80 -12.16
N LEU A 169 3.28 -7.80 -10.99
CA LEU A 169 4.14 -8.90 -10.55
C LEU A 169 3.37 -10.21 -10.38
N LEU A 170 2.24 -10.18 -9.65
CA LEU A 170 1.37 -11.35 -9.50
C LEU A 170 0.92 -11.91 -10.86
N GLN A 171 0.54 -11.05 -11.80
CA GLN A 171 0.13 -11.51 -13.13
C GLN A 171 1.27 -12.15 -13.92
N GLN A 172 2.45 -11.53 -13.91
CA GLN A 172 3.61 -12.07 -14.62
C GLN A 172 4.11 -13.39 -14.05
N LEU A 173 4.09 -13.52 -12.72
CA LEU A 173 4.52 -14.73 -12.03
C LEU A 173 3.45 -15.84 -12.13
N GLY A 174 2.17 -15.48 -11.98
CA GLY A 174 1.04 -16.39 -12.08
C GLY A 174 0.82 -16.93 -13.50
N ALA A 175 1.13 -16.14 -14.53
CA ALA A 175 1.10 -16.61 -15.92
C ALA A 175 2.07 -17.78 -16.18
N ARG A 176 3.10 -17.93 -15.34
CA ARG A 176 4.16 -18.94 -15.48
C ARG A 176 4.02 -20.11 -14.51
N SER A 177 3.44 -19.87 -13.33
CA SER A 177 3.36 -20.86 -12.27
C SER A 177 1.99 -20.86 -11.62
N ARG A 178 1.41 -22.04 -11.45
CA ARG A 178 0.19 -22.24 -10.68
C ARG A 178 0.44 -22.25 -9.17
N ASN A 179 1.69 -22.31 -8.73
CA ASN A 179 2.04 -22.40 -7.31
C ASN A 179 1.84 -21.04 -6.62
N PRO A 180 0.97 -20.92 -5.59
CA PRO A 180 0.75 -19.67 -4.85
C PRO A 180 2.03 -19.13 -4.19
N LEU A 181 3.01 -19.97 -3.90
CA LEU A 181 4.30 -19.49 -3.41
C LEU A 181 5.00 -18.54 -4.40
N VAL A 182 4.74 -18.70 -5.70
CA VAL A 182 5.36 -17.91 -6.76
C VAL A 182 4.58 -16.62 -7.05
N TRP A 183 3.25 -16.66 -7.14
CA TRP A 183 2.47 -15.49 -7.54
C TRP A 183 1.88 -14.69 -6.37
N MET A 184 1.79 -15.26 -5.16
CA MET A 184 1.31 -14.59 -3.95
C MET A 184 2.45 -14.31 -2.98
N VAL A 185 3.15 -15.34 -2.53
CA VAL A 185 4.15 -15.20 -1.45
C VAL A 185 5.37 -14.40 -1.89
N LEU A 186 5.92 -14.67 -3.07
CA LEU A 186 7.10 -13.95 -3.55
C LEU A 186 6.85 -12.43 -3.72
N PRO A 187 5.80 -11.95 -4.40
CA PRO A 187 5.49 -10.52 -4.43
C PRO A 187 5.24 -9.91 -3.06
N SER A 188 4.59 -10.66 -2.15
CA SER A 188 4.32 -10.20 -0.78
C SER A 188 5.60 -10.09 0.04
N ALA A 189 6.58 -10.97 -0.18
CA ALA A 189 7.90 -10.88 0.43
C ALA A 189 8.69 -9.67 -0.09
N LEU A 190 8.62 -9.38 -1.39
CA LEU A 190 9.23 -8.17 -1.95
C LEU A 190 8.58 -6.90 -1.38
N PHE A 191 7.25 -6.89 -1.23
CA PHE A 191 6.52 -5.80 -0.57
C PHE A 191 6.98 -5.62 0.88
N ALA A 192 7.08 -6.70 1.65
CA ALA A 192 7.57 -6.68 3.02
C ALA A 192 9.01 -6.17 3.16
N LEU A 193 9.90 -6.53 2.22
CA LEU A 193 11.27 -6.04 2.20
C LEU A 193 11.34 -4.51 2.05
N LEU A 194 10.44 -3.91 1.29
CA LEU A 194 10.35 -2.44 1.18
C LEU A 194 9.89 -1.75 2.47
N HIS A 195 9.25 -2.50 3.38
CA HIS A 195 8.77 -2.01 4.67
C HIS A 195 9.75 -2.32 5.82
N PHE A 196 10.87 -2.98 5.53
CA PHE A 196 11.89 -3.26 6.54
C PHE A 196 12.66 -1.98 6.87
N SER A 197 12.27 -1.31 7.96
CA SER A 197 12.85 -0.04 8.40
C SER A 197 13.54 -0.13 9.77
N PRO A 198 14.82 -0.56 9.83
CA PRO A 198 15.59 -0.57 11.09
C PRO A 198 15.86 0.84 11.63
N GLY A 199 15.82 1.87 10.78
CA GLY A 199 15.92 3.26 11.20
C GLY A 199 14.77 3.67 12.11
N GLU A 200 13.55 3.19 11.83
CA GLU A 200 12.37 3.47 12.63
C GLU A 200 12.28 2.55 13.85
N TYR A 201 12.34 1.23 13.62
CA TYR A 201 11.97 0.23 14.64
C TYR A 201 13.18 -0.48 15.30
N GLY A 202 14.41 -0.15 14.92
CA GLY A 202 15.61 -0.82 15.44
C GLY A 202 15.59 -2.32 15.18
N SER A 203 15.88 -3.13 16.20
CA SER A 203 15.85 -4.60 16.12
C SER A 203 14.45 -5.18 15.90
N LEU A 204 13.39 -4.39 16.07
CA LEU A 204 12.00 -4.81 15.88
C LEU A 204 11.49 -4.64 14.45
N ALA A 205 12.29 -4.08 13.54
CA ALA A 205 11.87 -3.80 12.15
C ALA A 205 11.38 -5.02 11.37
N ILE A 206 11.78 -6.23 11.77
CA ILE A 206 11.26 -7.45 11.18
C ILE A 206 9.75 -7.62 11.40
N TRP A 207 9.21 -7.10 12.50
CA TRP A 207 7.82 -7.32 12.86
C TRP A 207 6.82 -6.51 12.00
N PRO A 208 7.00 -5.19 11.76
CA PRO A 208 6.25 -4.47 10.74
C PRO A 208 6.43 -5.06 9.33
N ALA A 209 7.63 -5.54 8.99
CA ALA A 209 7.85 -6.19 7.70
C ALA A 209 7.03 -7.49 7.57
N LEU A 210 6.94 -8.31 8.62
CA LEU A 210 6.08 -9.49 8.66
C LEU A 210 4.59 -9.13 8.62
N TRP A 211 4.19 -8.01 9.24
CA TRP A 211 2.85 -7.47 9.08
C TRP A 211 2.57 -7.08 7.61
N ALA A 212 3.49 -6.37 6.97
CA ALA A 212 3.38 -5.99 5.56
C ALA A 212 3.36 -7.23 4.64
N PHE A 213 4.09 -8.29 5.01
CA PHE A 213 4.02 -9.58 4.32
C PHE A 213 2.62 -10.22 4.41
N ALA A 214 2.01 -10.20 5.60
CA ALA A 214 0.66 -10.74 5.81
C ALA A 214 -0.38 -9.93 5.04
N PHE A 215 -0.34 -8.59 5.14
CA PHE A 215 -1.14 -7.68 4.32
C PHE A 215 -0.95 -7.99 2.82
N GLY A 216 0.32 -8.13 2.43
CA GLY A 216 0.85 -8.76 1.21
C GLY A 216 -0.05 -9.85 0.65
N CYS A 217 -0.12 -10.93 1.42
CA CYS A 217 -0.80 -12.16 1.09
C CYS A 217 -2.33 -11.99 1.10
N PHE A 218 -2.91 -11.25 2.05
CA PHE A 218 -4.35 -11.02 2.11
C PHE A 218 -4.87 -10.26 0.88
N ALA A 219 -4.19 -9.19 0.47
CA ALA A 219 -4.56 -8.45 -0.74
C ALA A 219 -4.40 -9.30 -2.02
N ALA A 220 -3.37 -10.15 -2.08
CA ALA A 220 -3.17 -11.08 -3.20
C ALA A 220 -4.22 -12.20 -3.23
N ASP A 221 -4.64 -12.74 -2.08
CA ASP A 221 -5.73 -13.71 -1.95
C ASP A 221 -7.05 -13.10 -2.43
N LEU A 222 -7.40 -11.89 -1.96
CA LEU A 222 -8.59 -11.18 -2.42
C LEU A 222 -8.56 -10.95 -3.93
N THR A 223 -7.42 -10.49 -4.47
CA THR A 223 -7.24 -10.30 -5.92
C THR A 223 -7.44 -11.59 -6.71
N ALA A 224 -6.89 -12.71 -6.23
CA ALA A 224 -7.02 -14.01 -6.89
C ALA A 224 -8.45 -14.55 -6.86
N ARG A 225 -9.19 -14.28 -5.78
CA ARG A 225 -10.60 -14.69 -5.63
C ARG A 225 -11.54 -13.88 -6.51
N THR A 226 -11.32 -12.57 -6.61
CA THR A 226 -12.18 -11.67 -7.40
C THR A 226 -11.78 -11.57 -8.87
N GLY A 227 -10.52 -11.93 -9.19
CA GLY A 227 -9.94 -11.69 -10.51
C GLY A 227 -9.78 -10.20 -10.85
N ASN A 228 -9.70 -9.34 -9.82
CA ASN A 228 -9.53 -7.90 -9.97
C ASN A 228 -8.94 -7.24 -8.72
N LEU A 229 -8.40 -6.02 -8.86
CA LEU A 229 -7.76 -5.28 -7.76
C LEU A 229 -8.73 -4.61 -6.79
N GLY A 230 -10.02 -4.55 -7.07
CA GLY A 230 -10.96 -3.70 -6.33
C GLY A 230 -11.01 -3.99 -4.84
N ALA A 231 -10.93 -5.26 -4.47
CA ALA A 231 -10.91 -5.69 -3.07
C ALA A 231 -9.59 -5.35 -2.36
N ALA A 232 -8.46 -5.53 -3.03
CA ALA A 232 -7.15 -5.15 -2.51
C ALA A 232 -7.06 -3.62 -2.33
N LEU A 233 -7.53 -2.84 -3.30
CA LEU A 233 -7.59 -1.39 -3.23
C LEU A 233 -8.47 -0.91 -2.06
N ALA A 234 -9.62 -1.54 -1.82
CA ALA A 234 -10.49 -1.20 -0.69
C ALA A 234 -9.82 -1.47 0.66
N LEU A 235 -9.19 -2.65 0.80
CA LEU A 235 -8.44 -3.04 2.00
C LEU A 235 -7.29 -2.08 2.28
N HIS A 236 -6.47 -1.80 1.27
CA HIS A 236 -5.32 -0.92 1.38
C HIS A 236 -5.73 0.51 1.70
N PHE A 237 -6.74 1.04 1.00
CA PHE A 237 -7.23 2.38 1.26
C PHE A 237 -7.77 2.50 2.69
N ALA A 238 -8.58 1.56 3.16
CA ALA A 238 -9.13 1.62 4.52
C ALA A 238 -8.02 1.56 5.59
N ASN A 239 -7.04 0.67 5.40
CA ASN A 239 -5.88 0.55 6.29
C ASN A 239 -5.10 1.87 6.39
N ASN A 240 -4.66 2.39 5.25
CA ASN A 240 -3.83 3.60 5.23
C ASN A 240 -4.63 4.85 5.60
N PHE A 241 -5.92 4.91 5.26
CA PHE A 241 -6.78 6.00 5.71
C PHE A 241 -6.90 6.01 7.24
N GLY A 242 -7.11 4.85 7.86
CA GLY A 242 -7.11 4.71 9.32
C GLY A 242 -5.81 5.20 9.95
N SER A 243 -4.68 4.74 9.43
CA SER A 243 -3.35 5.10 9.96
C SER A 243 -3.00 6.58 9.75
N LEU A 244 -3.25 7.13 8.56
CA LEU A 244 -2.79 8.47 8.18
C LEU A 244 -3.73 9.60 8.61
N PHE A 245 -5.02 9.32 8.80
CA PHE A 245 -6.03 10.35 9.12
C PHE A 245 -6.67 10.18 10.50
N LEU A 246 -6.79 8.95 11.02
CA LEU A 246 -7.48 8.70 12.28
C LEU A 246 -6.49 8.53 13.44
N VAL A 247 -5.68 7.46 13.40
CA VAL A 247 -4.71 7.13 14.45
C VAL A 247 -3.41 6.57 13.85
N GLY A 248 -2.33 7.34 13.95
CA GLY A 248 -1.00 6.96 13.49
C GLY A 248 -0.03 6.68 14.64
N PHE A 249 1.22 6.31 14.33
CA PHE A 249 2.30 6.32 15.33
C PHE A 249 2.97 7.69 15.36
N TYR A 250 3.22 8.21 16.55
CA TYR A 250 3.87 9.52 16.70
C TYR A 250 5.22 9.55 15.98
N GLY A 251 5.41 10.57 15.12
CA GLY A 251 6.64 10.76 14.35
C GLY A 251 6.79 9.86 13.13
N GLN A 252 5.78 9.03 12.79
CA GLN A 252 5.81 8.10 11.66
C GLN A 252 4.57 8.27 10.78
N LEU A 253 4.71 9.03 9.69
CA LEU A 253 3.64 9.30 8.72
C LEU A 253 2.38 9.94 9.33
N ASP A 254 2.51 10.60 10.47
CA ASP A 254 1.41 11.14 11.29
C ASP A 254 1.00 12.57 10.92
N GLY A 255 1.51 13.12 9.82
CA GLY A 255 1.32 14.51 9.42
C GLY A 255 -0.13 14.95 9.21
N LEU A 256 -1.09 14.02 9.13
CA LEU A 256 -2.52 14.29 9.09
C LEU A 256 -3.35 13.44 10.05
N ALA A 257 -2.71 12.70 10.96
CA ALA A 257 -3.44 11.86 11.91
C ALA A 257 -4.10 12.74 12.98
N LEU A 258 -5.40 12.52 13.24
CA LEU A 258 -6.12 13.22 14.32
C LEU A 258 -5.58 12.85 15.70
N TYR A 259 -5.18 11.59 15.86
CA TYR A 259 -4.60 11.04 17.08
C TYR A 259 -3.32 10.27 16.74
N THR A 260 -2.45 10.12 17.74
CA THR A 260 -1.23 9.32 17.62
C THR A 260 -1.05 8.42 18.82
N ILE A 261 -0.57 7.22 18.58
CA ILE A 261 -0.06 6.31 19.60
C ILE A 261 1.36 6.77 19.95
N VAL A 262 1.58 7.09 21.22
CA VAL A 262 2.86 7.60 21.75
C VAL A 262 3.52 6.52 22.58
N ILE A 263 4.35 5.71 21.92
CA ILE A 263 5.07 4.60 22.55
C ILE A 263 6.53 4.58 22.08
N ASN A 264 7.37 3.83 22.79
CA ASN A 264 8.69 3.49 22.27
C ASN A 264 8.59 2.35 21.26
N THR A 265 8.59 2.68 19.96
CA THR A 265 8.50 1.70 18.85
C THR A 265 9.72 0.78 18.73
N ARG A 266 10.76 0.98 19.55
CA ARG A 266 11.94 0.11 19.66
C ARG A 266 11.89 -0.81 20.88
N SER A 267 10.86 -0.68 21.72
CA SER A 267 10.58 -1.53 22.86
C SER A 267 9.58 -2.61 22.48
N GLY A 268 9.97 -3.88 22.60
CA GLY A 268 9.09 -5.00 22.26
C GLY A 268 7.86 -5.05 23.17
N PHE A 269 8.01 -4.63 24.42
CA PHE A 269 6.91 -4.58 25.39
C PHE A 269 5.85 -3.56 24.99
N ASP A 270 6.27 -2.37 24.54
CA ASP A 270 5.33 -1.29 24.18
C ASP A 270 4.72 -1.54 22.80
N MET A 271 5.50 -2.05 21.85
CA MET A 271 5.07 -2.22 20.45
C MET A 271 4.21 -3.46 20.22
N ALA A 272 4.46 -4.57 20.94
CA ALA A 272 3.80 -5.84 20.65
C ALA A 272 2.26 -5.80 20.76
N PRO A 273 1.63 -5.15 21.77
CA PRO A 273 0.18 -5.04 21.84
C PRO A 273 -0.43 -4.33 20.63
N TRP A 274 0.19 -3.24 20.19
CA TRP A 274 -0.28 -2.44 19.05
C TRP A 274 -0.09 -3.16 17.73
N LEU A 275 1.04 -3.85 17.54
CA LEU A 275 1.26 -4.67 16.36
C LEU A 275 0.27 -5.84 16.29
N LEU A 276 -0.01 -6.50 17.42
CA LEU A 276 -0.99 -7.58 17.48
C LEU A 276 -2.39 -7.07 17.18
N PHE A 277 -2.77 -5.93 17.76
CA PHE A 277 -4.04 -5.26 17.46
C PHE A 277 -4.17 -4.97 15.96
N ASP A 278 -3.15 -4.38 15.34
CA ASP A 278 -3.16 -4.06 13.92
C ASP A 278 -3.16 -5.30 13.01
N MET A 279 -2.43 -6.35 13.41
CA MET A 279 -2.48 -7.65 12.73
C MET A 279 -3.89 -8.27 12.78
N LEU A 280 -4.55 -8.23 13.95
CA LEU A 280 -5.93 -8.71 14.08
C LEU A 280 -6.89 -7.88 13.23
N ASN A 281 -6.69 -6.56 13.17
CA ASN A 281 -7.51 -5.68 12.35
C ASN A 281 -7.42 -6.04 10.87
N VAL A 282 -6.22 -6.23 10.32
CA VAL A 282 -6.08 -6.61 8.90
C VAL A 282 -6.67 -7.99 8.62
N VAL A 283 -6.54 -8.95 9.54
CA VAL A 283 -7.17 -10.28 9.43
C VAL A 283 -8.69 -10.16 9.41
N ILE A 284 -9.28 -9.34 10.29
CA ILE A 284 -10.73 -9.13 10.35
C ILE A 284 -11.21 -8.41 9.08
N CYS A 285 -10.50 -7.38 8.61
CA CYS A 285 -10.81 -6.72 7.33
C CYS A 285 -10.79 -7.70 6.16
N TRP A 286 -9.80 -8.59 6.09
CA TRP A 286 -9.74 -9.65 5.09
C TRP A 286 -10.95 -10.60 5.18
N LEU A 287 -11.35 -11.01 6.39
CA LEU A 287 -12.53 -11.84 6.60
C LEU A 287 -13.84 -11.12 6.21
N ILE A 288 -14.00 -9.84 6.58
CA ILE A 288 -15.13 -9.00 6.16
C ILE A 288 -15.20 -8.95 4.64
N ALA A 289 -14.07 -8.71 3.98
CA ALA A 289 -14.02 -8.64 2.51
C ALA A 289 -14.45 -9.96 1.88
N ARG A 290 -13.97 -11.08 2.40
CA ARG A 290 -14.35 -12.43 1.94
C ARG A 290 -15.83 -12.73 2.15
N LEU A 291 -16.38 -12.40 3.31
CA LEU A 291 -17.80 -12.58 3.61
C LEU A 291 -18.69 -11.73 2.69
N ALA A 292 -18.35 -10.46 2.50
CA ALA A 292 -19.11 -9.53 1.65
C ALA A 292 -19.06 -9.93 0.16
N LEU A 293 -17.91 -10.43 -0.31
CA LEU A 293 -17.73 -10.92 -1.68
C LEU A 293 -18.23 -12.36 -1.89
N ARG A 294 -18.46 -13.12 -0.81
CA ARG A 294 -18.82 -14.55 -0.81
C ARG A 294 -17.73 -15.44 -1.45
N VAL A 295 -16.46 -15.21 -1.09
CA VAL A 295 -15.28 -15.90 -1.65
C VAL A 295 -14.32 -16.48 -0.60
#